data_AF-A0A0Q8EEE1-F1
#
_entry.id   AF-A0A0Q8EEE1-F1
#
_cell.length_a   1.000
_cell.length_b   1.000
_cell.length_c   1.000
_cell.angle_alpha   90.00
_cell.angle_beta   90.00
_cell.angle_gamma   90.00
#
_symmetry.space_group_name_H-M   'P 1'
#
loop_
_entity.id
_entity.type
_entity.pdbx_description
1 polymer ?
#
loop_
_entity_poly.entity_id
_entity_poly.type
_entity_poly.pdbx_seq_one_letter_code
_entity_poly.pdbx_strand_id
1 'polypeptide(L)'
;MNEYDDQWLRDGLAAAVPTPPEAADRAQRATVKARRARQVRVAGVLGVAAVVVGAAVAWTVSSGDDSDRAADGTKAVSVTCPEVPAEMPYPEKATGKAGEGVPDGATTARLCQGQGTKFDVPLDALVVGIEDLIATANGLDAYPEWGPNSACNLDFGTGYQIVFGYPDGSTTAVTGELYGCRAVTIGGDDVRSDPETLWARYSSLLREQRDALDPPASTPAADLSCGGPQVSPAGRAADMTEAVYCFEGEGVAIPIPAKDVAVLVADMQTSGPIGVTRACFTPGRIVGQTAWGDTVQTSALCGGDRWAMEDDLAWSVSPASKAILDRLATEAR
;
A
#
# COMPACT_ATOMS: atom_id res chain seq x y z
N MET A 1 -18.37 42.02 -6.56
CA MET A 1 -17.41 41.39 -5.63
C MET A 1 -17.23 42.38 -4.50
N ASN A 2 -17.87 42.12 -3.36
CA ASN A 2 -17.98 43.06 -2.25
C ASN A 2 -16.74 42.93 -1.36
N GLU A 3 -16.03 44.04 -1.12
CA GLU A 3 -14.95 44.15 -0.12
C GLU A 3 -15.37 43.76 1.31
N TYR A 4 -16.67 43.63 1.58
CA TYR A 4 -17.22 43.26 2.88
C TYR A 4 -16.98 41.80 3.30
N ASP A 5 -16.60 40.90 2.38
CA ASP A 5 -16.50 39.46 2.66
C ASP A 5 -15.14 39.08 3.30
N ASP A 6 -14.05 39.69 2.83
CA ASP A 6 -12.68 39.39 3.30
C ASP A 6 -12.44 39.83 4.76
N GLN A 7 -13.09 40.91 5.19
CA GLN A 7 -12.85 41.49 6.51
C GLN A 7 -13.51 40.67 7.62
N TRP A 8 -14.71 40.14 7.38
CA TRP A 8 -15.39 39.22 8.29
C TRP A 8 -14.61 37.91 8.48
N LEU A 9 -14.04 37.37 7.39
CA LEU A 9 -13.24 36.14 7.41
C LEU A 9 -11.95 36.31 8.22
N ARG A 10 -11.28 37.47 8.08
CA ARG A 10 -10.08 37.80 8.87
C ARG A 10 -10.40 37.97 10.35
N ASP A 11 -11.48 38.67 10.68
CA ASP A 11 -11.86 38.92 12.08
C ASP A 11 -12.34 37.63 12.77
N GLY A 12 -13.06 36.77 12.05
CA GLY A 12 -13.49 35.46 12.55
C GLY A 12 -12.31 34.51 12.82
N LEU A 13 -11.33 34.46 11.92
CA LEU A 13 -10.12 33.65 12.11
C LEU A 13 -9.24 34.19 13.24
N ALA A 14 -9.12 35.51 13.37
CA ALA A 14 -8.36 36.14 14.46
C ALA A 14 -8.95 35.85 15.84
N ALA A 15 -10.28 35.78 15.96
CA ALA A 15 -10.97 35.46 17.21
C ALA A 15 -10.90 33.97 17.59
N ALA A 16 -10.76 33.08 16.59
CA ALA A 16 -10.75 31.63 16.80
C ALA A 16 -9.37 31.06 17.16
N VAL A 17 -8.27 31.80 16.92
CA VAL A 17 -6.92 31.35 17.26
C VAL A 17 -6.63 31.68 18.73
N PRO A 18 -6.45 30.68 19.62
CA PRO A 18 -6.09 30.94 21.01
C PRO A 18 -4.77 31.71 21.07
N THR A 19 -4.69 32.70 21.95
CA THR A 19 -3.46 33.46 22.18
C THR A 19 -2.34 32.46 22.49
N PRO A 20 -1.24 32.43 21.71
CA PRO A 20 -0.18 31.48 21.94
C PRO A 20 0.41 31.72 23.34
N PRO A 21 0.69 30.66 24.12
CA PRO A 21 1.26 30.81 25.44
C PRO A 21 2.60 31.57 25.36
N GLU A 22 2.87 32.39 26.39
CA GLU A 22 4.07 33.21 26.46
C GLU A 22 5.34 32.39 26.17
N ALA A 23 6.26 32.97 25.41
CA ALA A 23 7.43 32.27 24.88
C ALA A 23 8.31 31.61 25.96
N ALA A 24 8.29 32.13 27.20
CA ALA A 24 9.01 31.56 28.34
C ALA A 24 8.51 30.14 28.71
N ASP A 25 7.22 29.86 28.56
CA ASP A 25 6.62 28.57 28.94
C ASP A 25 6.97 27.46 27.92
N ARG A 26 7.15 27.82 26.63
CA ARG A 26 7.57 26.87 25.58
C ARG A 26 9.00 26.36 25.77
N ALA A 27 9.95 27.24 26.14
CA ALA A 27 11.35 26.87 26.37
C ALA A 27 11.52 26.01 27.63
N GLN A 28 10.76 26.29 28.69
CA GLN A 28 10.78 25.50 29.92
C GLN A 28 10.18 24.10 29.72
N ARG A 29 9.07 23.96 28.98
CA ARG A 29 8.49 22.64 28.70
C ARG A 29 9.37 21.77 27.80
N ALA A 30 10.08 22.37 26.84
CA ALA A 30 11.03 21.64 25.99
C ALA A 30 12.24 21.10 26.79
N THR A 31 12.79 21.89 27.71
CA THR A 31 13.93 21.48 28.55
C THR A 31 13.56 20.39 29.55
N VAL A 32 12.36 20.43 30.15
CA VAL A 32 11.86 19.38 31.05
C VAL A 32 11.65 18.06 30.30
N LYS A 33 11.08 18.08 29.10
CA LYS A 33 10.86 16.87 28.27
C LYS A 33 12.19 16.23 27.83
N ALA A 34 13.18 17.04 27.45
CA ALA A 34 14.51 16.56 27.08
C ALA A 34 15.27 15.91 28.24
N ARG A 35 15.16 16.44 29.47
CA ARG A 35 15.76 15.82 30.66
C ARG A 35 15.16 14.45 30.97
N ARG A 36 13.83 14.30 30.87
CA ARG A 36 13.13 13.04 31.18
C ARG A 36 13.49 11.93 30.19
N ALA A 37 13.65 12.26 28.90
CA ALA A 37 14.06 11.30 27.88
C ALA A 37 15.49 10.76 28.08
N ARG A 38 16.42 11.57 28.60
CA ARG A 38 17.79 11.13 28.88
C ARG A 38 17.88 10.19 30.08
N GLN A 39 17.05 10.38 31.10
CA GLN A 39 17.07 9.52 32.30
C GLN A 39 16.59 8.08 32.02
N VAL A 40 15.67 7.88 31.08
CA VAL A 40 15.14 6.54 30.75
C VAL A 40 16.16 5.70 29.96
N ARG A 41 17.06 6.30 29.19
CA ARG A 41 18.04 5.57 28.36
C ARG A 41 19.25 5.02 29.13
N VAL A 42 19.55 5.53 30.33
CA VAL A 42 20.73 5.09 31.10
C VAL A 42 20.46 3.82 31.91
N ALA A 43 19.20 3.42 32.12
CA ALA A 43 18.83 2.28 32.97
C ALA A 43 18.81 0.92 32.25
N GLY A 44 19.06 0.84 30.94
CA GLY A 44 18.79 -0.36 30.12
C GLY A 44 20.02 -1.01 29.46
N VAL A 45 21.19 -1.08 30.11
CA VAL A 45 22.41 -1.69 29.51
C VAL A 45 22.97 -2.87 30.34
N LEU A 46 22.27 -3.37 31.36
CA LEU A 46 22.76 -4.51 32.15
C LEU A 46 21.96 -5.78 31.89
N GLY A 47 22.50 -6.60 30.98
CA GLY A 47 22.49 -8.05 31.12
C GLY A 47 21.54 -8.81 30.19
N VAL A 48 22.12 -9.48 29.19
CA VAL A 48 22.01 -10.95 29.01
C VAL A 48 23.23 -11.41 28.18
N ALA A 49 24.17 -12.08 28.83
CA ALA A 49 25.14 -12.95 28.16
C ALA A 49 24.62 -14.38 28.30
N ALA A 50 24.06 -14.94 27.22
CA ALA A 50 23.60 -16.33 27.18
C ALA A 50 24.50 -17.15 26.26
N VAL A 51 25.10 -18.17 26.86
CA VAL A 51 25.97 -19.18 26.26
C VAL A 51 25.15 -20.07 25.32
N VAL A 52 25.52 -20.13 24.04
CA VAL A 52 24.99 -21.14 23.10
C VAL A 52 25.95 -22.32 23.10
N VAL A 53 25.60 -23.38 23.83
CA VAL A 53 26.24 -24.70 23.72
C VAL A 53 25.61 -25.41 22.53
N GLY A 54 26.44 -25.73 21.53
CA GLY A 54 26.04 -26.47 20.34
C GLY A 54 25.66 -27.92 20.68
N ALA A 55 24.42 -28.28 20.34
CA ALA A 55 23.99 -29.67 20.21
C ALA A 55 23.71 -29.94 18.73
N ALA A 56 24.66 -30.59 18.07
CA ALA A 56 24.47 -31.15 16.74
C ALA A 56 23.56 -32.38 16.86
N VAL A 57 22.25 -32.20 16.65
CA VAL A 57 21.31 -33.30 16.48
C VAL A 57 21.22 -33.58 14.98
N ALA A 58 21.87 -34.66 14.55
CA ALA A 58 21.73 -35.22 13.22
C ALA A 58 20.31 -35.80 13.08
N TRP A 59 19.41 -35.06 12.44
CA TRP A 59 18.13 -35.59 12.00
C TRP A 59 18.36 -36.41 10.74
N THR A 60 18.42 -37.73 10.88
CA THR A 60 18.23 -38.67 9.78
C THR A 60 16.79 -38.54 9.30
N VAL A 61 16.58 -37.71 8.27
CA VAL A 61 15.31 -37.63 7.54
C VAL A 61 15.12 -38.97 6.83
N SER A 62 14.22 -39.78 7.38
CA SER A 62 13.66 -40.96 6.73
C SER A 62 12.96 -40.52 5.44
N SER A 63 13.51 -40.92 4.31
CA SER A 63 12.92 -40.83 2.99
C SER A 63 11.68 -41.73 2.94
N GLY A 64 10.56 -41.22 3.45
CA GLY A 64 9.25 -41.83 3.31
C GLY A 64 8.75 -41.59 1.89
N ASP A 65 8.79 -42.65 1.09
CA ASP A 65 8.34 -42.77 -0.29
C ASP A 65 6.79 -42.77 -0.33
N ASP A 66 6.16 -41.70 0.15
CA ASP A 66 4.72 -41.57 0.25
C ASP A 66 4.22 -40.27 -0.38
N SER A 67 3.45 -40.44 -1.45
CA SER A 67 2.47 -39.51 -2.05
C SER A 67 2.88 -38.82 -3.36
N ASP A 68 2.91 -39.59 -4.45
CA ASP A 68 2.40 -39.18 -5.76
C ASP A 68 0.89 -38.84 -5.69
N ARG A 69 0.49 -37.97 -4.76
CA ARG A 69 -0.82 -37.33 -4.80
C ARG A 69 -0.65 -36.15 -5.73
N ALA A 70 -0.65 -36.45 -7.04
CA ALA A 70 -0.82 -35.45 -8.07
C ALA A 70 -2.01 -34.58 -7.64
N ALA A 71 -1.73 -33.35 -7.23
CA ALA A 71 -2.75 -32.37 -6.96
C ALA A 71 -3.56 -32.28 -8.25
N ASP A 72 -4.78 -32.81 -8.20
CA ASP A 72 -5.70 -32.78 -9.33
C ASP A 72 -5.89 -31.29 -9.64
N GLY A 73 -5.21 -30.87 -10.72
CA GLY A 73 -4.98 -29.48 -11.09
C GLY A 73 -6.28 -28.85 -11.54
N THR A 74 -7.17 -28.63 -10.57
CA THR A 74 -8.44 -27.94 -10.74
C THR A 74 -8.07 -26.61 -11.36
N LYS A 75 -8.32 -26.48 -12.67
CA LYS A 75 -8.02 -25.27 -13.41
C LYS A 75 -8.74 -24.14 -12.73
N ALA A 76 -7.98 -23.22 -12.14
CA ALA A 76 -8.54 -22.02 -11.54
C ALA A 76 -9.47 -21.34 -12.56
N VAL A 77 -10.70 -21.07 -12.15
CA VAL A 77 -11.67 -20.37 -12.99
C VAL A 77 -11.12 -18.98 -13.28
N SER A 78 -11.00 -18.63 -14.55
CA SER A 78 -10.52 -17.30 -14.93
C SER A 78 -11.61 -16.26 -14.63
N VAL A 79 -11.42 -15.45 -13.59
CA VAL A 79 -12.29 -14.33 -13.27
C VAL A 79 -11.94 -13.13 -14.15
N THR A 80 -12.96 -12.58 -14.80
CA THR A 80 -12.83 -11.37 -15.63
C THR A 80 -13.28 -10.16 -14.82
N CYS A 81 -12.55 -9.05 -14.94
CA CYS A 81 -12.95 -7.80 -14.33
C CYS A 81 -14.23 -7.27 -15.02
N PRO A 82 -15.31 -7.01 -14.26
CA PRO A 82 -16.49 -6.37 -14.83
C PRO A 82 -16.17 -4.94 -15.26
N GLU A 83 -17.01 -4.39 -16.13
CA GLU A 83 -16.95 -2.97 -16.47
C GLU A 83 -17.21 -2.13 -15.21
N VAL A 84 -16.44 -1.05 -15.04
CA VAL A 84 -16.64 -0.13 -13.93
C VAL A 84 -17.95 0.62 -14.18
N PRO A 85 -18.94 0.54 -13.29
CA PRO A 85 -20.19 1.27 -13.47
C PRO A 85 -19.92 2.77 -13.54
N ALA A 86 -20.71 3.51 -14.33
CA ALA A 86 -20.54 4.95 -14.49
C ALA A 86 -20.86 5.73 -13.19
N GLU A 87 -21.78 5.22 -12.38
CA GLU A 87 -22.18 5.78 -11.09
C GLU A 87 -22.20 4.67 -10.03
N MET A 88 -21.50 4.89 -8.92
CA MET A 88 -21.64 4.06 -7.74
C MET A 88 -22.99 4.37 -7.07
N PRO A 89 -23.72 3.35 -6.58
CA PRO A 89 -24.90 3.60 -5.78
C PRO A 89 -24.51 4.46 -4.58
N TYR A 90 -25.07 5.66 -4.48
CA TYR A 90 -24.85 6.50 -3.30
C TYR A 90 -25.35 5.75 -2.05
N PRO A 91 -24.56 5.74 -0.96
CA PRO A 91 -24.92 5.05 0.27
C PRO A 91 -26.18 5.61 0.95
N GLU A 92 -26.74 6.73 0.46
CA GLU A 92 -28.03 7.28 0.90
C GLU A 92 -29.20 6.29 0.72
N LYS A 93 -29.04 5.26 -0.12
CA LYS A 93 -30.00 4.15 -0.26
C LYS A 93 -29.65 2.92 0.57
N ALA A 94 -28.50 2.91 1.25
CA ALA A 94 -28.09 1.82 2.11
C ALA A 94 -29.09 1.73 3.28
N THR A 95 -29.79 0.60 3.37
CA THR A 95 -30.88 0.43 4.33
C THR A 95 -30.41 0.18 5.77
N GLY A 96 -29.10 0.30 6.04
CA GLY A 96 -28.47 -0.04 7.32
C GLY A 96 -28.54 -1.54 7.67
N LYS A 97 -29.13 -2.37 6.81
CA LYS A 97 -29.14 -3.82 6.96
C LYS A 97 -27.94 -4.40 6.26
N ALA A 98 -27.08 -5.08 7.02
CA ALA A 98 -26.07 -5.95 6.47
C ALA A 98 -26.77 -6.97 5.56
N GLY A 99 -26.38 -7.00 4.28
CA GLY A 99 -26.79 -8.07 3.36
C GLY A 99 -26.13 -9.39 3.75
N GLU A 100 -26.26 -10.40 2.89
CA GLU A 100 -25.67 -11.74 3.14
C GLU A 100 -24.13 -11.76 3.07
N GLY A 101 -23.49 -10.62 2.77
CA GLY A 101 -22.04 -10.52 2.61
C GLY A 101 -21.55 -11.23 1.34
N VAL A 102 -20.25 -11.50 1.29
CA VAL A 102 -19.61 -12.34 0.27
C VAL A 102 -19.90 -13.80 0.62
N PRO A 103 -20.56 -14.58 -0.26
CA PRO A 103 -20.81 -16.00 -0.01
C PRO A 103 -19.52 -16.81 0.13
N ASP A 104 -19.54 -17.81 1.02
CA ASP A 104 -18.46 -18.78 1.16
C ASP A 104 -18.23 -19.60 -0.11
N GLY A 105 -17.05 -20.23 -0.23
CA GLY A 105 -16.76 -21.18 -1.30
C GLY A 105 -16.21 -20.57 -2.59
N ALA A 106 -15.84 -19.28 -2.58
CA ALA A 106 -15.04 -18.73 -3.66
C ALA A 106 -13.68 -19.44 -3.70
N THR A 107 -13.16 -19.64 -4.91
CA THR A 107 -11.87 -20.33 -5.15
C THR A 107 -10.80 -19.39 -5.67
N THR A 108 -11.19 -18.20 -6.11
CA THR A 108 -10.29 -17.18 -6.65
C THR A 108 -10.83 -15.80 -6.27
N ALA A 109 -9.93 -14.82 -6.18
CA ALA A 109 -10.30 -13.41 -6.07
C ALA A 109 -9.39 -12.58 -6.97
N ARG A 110 -9.96 -11.65 -7.73
CA ARG A 110 -9.21 -10.77 -8.62
C ARG A 110 -9.44 -9.31 -8.27
N LEU A 111 -8.38 -8.56 -8.05
CA LEU A 111 -8.44 -7.11 -7.97
C LEU A 111 -8.64 -6.50 -9.36
N CYS A 112 -9.49 -5.51 -9.45
CA CYS A 112 -9.93 -4.85 -10.65
C CYS A 112 -10.05 -3.34 -10.41
N GLN A 113 -10.03 -2.56 -11.49
CA GLN A 113 -10.29 -1.13 -11.41
C GLN A 113 -11.67 -0.88 -10.79
N GLY A 114 -11.74 0.11 -9.90
CA GLY A 114 -13.00 0.72 -9.51
C GLY A 114 -13.13 2.12 -10.13
N GLN A 115 -14.00 2.93 -9.53
CA GLN A 115 -14.15 4.33 -9.94
C GLN A 115 -12.94 5.18 -9.51
N GLY A 116 -12.80 6.35 -10.12
CA GLY A 116 -11.82 7.36 -9.71
C GLY A 116 -10.43 7.19 -10.32
N THR A 117 -9.40 7.46 -9.53
CA THR A 117 -8.01 7.45 -10.03
C THR A 117 -7.55 6.02 -10.31
N LYS A 118 -7.03 5.80 -11.51
CA LYS A 118 -6.54 4.48 -11.94
C LYS A 118 -5.28 4.09 -11.18
N PHE A 119 -5.14 2.78 -10.94
CA PHE A 119 -3.94 2.15 -10.38
C PHE A 119 -3.52 0.96 -11.25
N ASP A 120 -2.32 0.40 -11.05
CA ASP A 120 -1.89 -0.73 -11.88
C ASP A 120 -2.47 -2.02 -11.30
N VAL A 121 -3.29 -2.72 -12.08
CA VAL A 121 -4.03 -3.88 -11.57
C VAL A 121 -3.14 -5.12 -11.70
N PRO A 122 -2.91 -5.87 -10.60
CA PRO A 122 -2.18 -7.14 -10.67
C PRO A 122 -2.75 -8.07 -11.75
N LEU A 123 -1.86 -8.67 -12.54
CA LEU A 123 -2.25 -9.50 -13.68
C LEU A 123 -2.86 -10.85 -13.25
N ASP A 124 -2.40 -11.37 -12.12
CA ASP A 124 -2.78 -12.63 -11.51
C ASP A 124 -3.93 -12.47 -10.50
N ALA A 125 -4.62 -13.60 -10.26
CA ALA A 125 -5.64 -13.70 -9.24
C ALA A 125 -5.05 -14.29 -7.96
N LEU A 126 -5.62 -13.90 -6.83
CA LEU A 126 -5.45 -14.60 -5.58
C LEU A 126 -6.18 -15.94 -5.68
N VAL A 127 -5.52 -17.03 -5.27
CA VAL A 127 -6.06 -18.40 -5.21
C VAL A 127 -5.76 -19.09 -3.87
N VAL A 128 -4.94 -18.48 -3.02
CA VAL A 128 -4.64 -18.91 -1.64
C VAL A 128 -5.15 -17.87 -0.65
N GLY A 129 -5.67 -18.30 0.50
CA GLY A 129 -6.15 -17.37 1.55
C GLY A 129 -7.49 -16.69 1.21
N ILE A 130 -8.30 -17.29 0.34
CA ILE A 130 -9.58 -16.73 -0.08
C ILE A 130 -10.56 -16.64 1.09
N GLU A 131 -10.59 -17.65 1.96
CA GLU A 131 -11.47 -17.66 3.14
C GLU A 131 -11.13 -16.50 4.08
N ASP A 132 -9.85 -16.19 4.27
CA ASP A 132 -9.39 -15.06 5.08
C ASP A 132 -9.82 -13.72 4.48
N LEU A 133 -9.77 -13.59 3.15
CA LEU A 133 -10.22 -12.38 2.47
C LEU A 133 -11.74 -12.19 2.58
N ILE A 134 -12.51 -13.26 2.41
CA ILE A 134 -13.97 -13.27 2.62
C ILE A 134 -14.30 -12.87 4.06
N ALA A 135 -13.64 -13.49 5.04
CA ALA A 135 -13.83 -13.17 6.45
C ALA A 135 -13.50 -11.70 6.75
N THR A 136 -12.46 -11.15 6.09
CA THR A 136 -12.12 -9.72 6.21
C THR A 136 -13.23 -8.84 5.65
N ALA A 137 -13.73 -9.12 4.44
CA ALA A 137 -14.80 -8.34 3.81
C ALA A 137 -16.10 -8.38 4.63
N ASN A 138 -16.51 -9.57 5.09
CA ASN A 138 -17.73 -9.77 5.87
C ASN A 138 -17.62 -9.26 7.31
N GLY A 139 -16.40 -9.18 7.84
CA GLY A 139 -16.07 -8.68 9.17
C GLY A 139 -15.90 -7.17 9.26
N LEU A 140 -15.93 -6.44 8.14
CA LEU A 140 -15.95 -4.98 8.15
C LEU A 140 -17.18 -4.47 8.89
N ASP A 141 -17.00 -3.36 9.60
CA ASP A 141 -18.08 -2.69 10.32
C ASP A 141 -19.16 -2.20 9.34
N ALA A 142 -20.41 -2.22 9.78
CA ALA A 142 -21.50 -1.61 9.03
C ALA A 142 -21.22 -0.12 8.83
N TYR A 143 -21.47 0.38 7.63
CA TYR A 143 -21.27 1.80 7.36
C TYR A 143 -22.21 2.63 8.25
N PRO A 144 -21.75 3.70 8.92
CA PRO A 144 -22.57 4.48 9.83
C PRO A 144 -23.78 5.10 9.11
N GLU A 145 -24.96 5.08 9.74
CA GLU A 145 -26.15 5.74 9.17
C GLU A 145 -25.86 7.22 8.88
N TRP A 146 -26.16 7.64 7.65
CA TRP A 146 -25.97 9.03 7.26
C TRP A 146 -27.09 9.90 7.84
N GLY A 147 -26.70 10.96 8.54
CA GLY A 147 -27.59 12.07 8.77
C GLY A 147 -27.79 12.89 7.49
N PRO A 148 -28.85 13.72 7.40
CA PRO A 148 -29.14 14.57 6.23
C PRO A 148 -28.05 15.60 5.89
N ASN A 149 -26.99 15.70 6.69
CA ASN A 149 -25.86 16.62 6.52
C ASN A 149 -24.51 15.89 6.31
N SER A 150 -24.52 14.57 6.18
CA SER A 150 -23.32 13.83 5.80
C SER A 150 -23.06 14.08 4.32
N ALA A 151 -21.92 14.67 3.97
CA ALA A 151 -21.50 14.87 2.60
C ALA A 151 -20.12 14.24 2.42
N CYS A 152 -19.98 13.32 1.46
CA CYS A 152 -18.66 12.89 1.03
C CYS A 152 -17.99 14.01 0.26
N ASN A 153 -16.68 14.12 0.42
CA ASN A 153 -15.87 14.89 -0.49
C ASN A 153 -16.04 14.29 -1.90
N LEU A 154 -16.34 15.14 -2.89
CA LEU A 154 -16.48 14.81 -4.31
C LEU A 154 -15.13 14.48 -4.99
N ASP A 155 -14.20 13.98 -4.21
CA ASP A 155 -12.83 13.82 -4.63
C ASP A 155 -12.65 12.36 -5.03
N PHE A 156 -12.38 12.19 -6.32
CA PHE A 156 -12.37 10.90 -7.00
C PHE A 156 -11.02 10.21 -6.84
N GLY A 157 -10.63 9.96 -5.58
CA GLY A 157 -9.48 9.11 -5.28
C GLY A 157 -9.68 7.68 -5.79
N THR A 158 -8.73 6.81 -5.48
CA THR A 158 -8.72 5.44 -6.04
C THR A 158 -9.87 4.60 -5.50
N GLY A 159 -10.73 4.10 -6.38
CA GLY A 159 -11.67 3.02 -6.08
C GLY A 159 -11.20 1.70 -6.68
N TYR A 160 -11.71 0.59 -6.15
CA TYR A 160 -11.32 -0.75 -6.56
C TYR A 160 -12.49 -1.73 -6.54
N GLN A 161 -12.33 -2.85 -7.23
CA GLN A 161 -13.24 -3.98 -7.16
C GLN A 161 -12.45 -5.25 -6.85
N ILE A 162 -12.92 -6.07 -5.92
CA ILE A 162 -12.45 -7.45 -5.71
C ILE A 162 -13.55 -8.38 -6.20
N VAL A 163 -13.25 -9.17 -7.22
CA VAL A 163 -14.20 -10.11 -7.83
C VAL A 163 -13.87 -11.51 -7.39
N PHE A 164 -14.75 -12.10 -6.59
CA PHE A 164 -14.67 -13.48 -6.13
C PHE A 164 -15.26 -14.40 -7.19
N GLY A 165 -14.53 -15.46 -7.57
CA GLY A 165 -14.97 -16.47 -8.53
C GLY A 165 -15.23 -17.81 -7.87
N TYR A 166 -16.34 -18.46 -8.25
CA TYR A 166 -16.82 -19.71 -7.67
C TYR A 166 -16.67 -20.90 -8.64
N PRO A 167 -16.67 -22.15 -8.13
CA PRO A 167 -16.53 -23.35 -8.95
C PRO A 167 -17.59 -23.52 -10.05
N ASP A 168 -18.80 -23.00 -9.83
CA ASP A 168 -19.91 -23.03 -10.79
C ASP A 168 -19.81 -21.94 -11.87
N GLY A 169 -18.75 -21.12 -11.82
CA GLY A 169 -18.52 -20.01 -12.74
C GLY A 169 -19.26 -18.73 -12.36
N SER A 170 -20.04 -18.73 -11.28
CA SER A 170 -20.62 -17.49 -10.75
C SER A 170 -19.55 -16.58 -10.14
N THR A 171 -19.89 -15.30 -9.96
CA THR A 171 -18.99 -14.29 -9.39
C THR A 171 -19.72 -13.35 -8.45
N THR A 172 -19.04 -12.92 -7.40
CA THR A 172 -19.50 -11.85 -6.49
C THR A 172 -18.47 -10.72 -6.51
N ALA A 173 -18.91 -9.49 -6.76
CA ALA A 173 -18.04 -8.31 -6.70
C ALA A 173 -18.21 -7.56 -5.37
N VAL A 174 -17.08 -7.12 -4.83
CA VAL A 174 -16.98 -6.19 -3.71
C VAL A 174 -16.29 -4.93 -4.20
N THR A 175 -16.94 -3.78 -4.09
CA THR A 175 -16.39 -2.51 -4.56
C THR A 175 -15.99 -1.66 -3.37
N GLY A 176 -14.76 -1.16 -3.32
CA GLY A 176 -14.28 -0.27 -2.27
C GLY A 176 -13.83 1.08 -2.80
N GLU A 177 -13.96 2.12 -1.98
CA GLU A 177 -13.53 3.48 -2.30
C GLU A 177 -12.42 3.92 -1.33
N LEU A 178 -11.17 4.13 -1.76
CA LEU A 178 -10.09 4.58 -0.85
C LEU A 178 -10.11 6.09 -0.59
N TYR A 179 -11.15 6.77 -1.08
CA TYR A 179 -11.39 8.18 -0.89
C TYR A 179 -12.91 8.42 -0.93
N GLY A 180 -13.36 9.66 -0.77
CA GLY A 180 -14.78 9.97 -0.85
C GLY A 180 -15.47 9.46 0.41
N CYS A 181 -16.44 8.57 0.20
CA CYS A 181 -17.20 8.00 1.30
C CYS A 181 -16.44 6.94 2.07
N ARG A 182 -15.34 6.41 1.54
CA ARG A 182 -14.60 5.34 2.20
C ARG A 182 -15.51 4.17 2.56
N ALA A 183 -16.33 3.79 1.58
CA ALA A 183 -17.31 2.71 1.69
C ALA A 183 -16.82 1.47 0.94
N VAL A 184 -17.33 0.32 1.38
CA VAL A 184 -17.24 -0.96 0.69
C VAL A 184 -18.66 -1.45 0.44
N THR A 185 -19.00 -1.71 -0.82
CA THR A 185 -20.29 -2.25 -1.21
C THR A 185 -20.15 -3.72 -1.62
N ILE A 186 -20.92 -4.59 -0.98
CA ILE A 186 -20.95 -6.04 -1.25
C ILE A 186 -22.32 -6.37 -1.86
N GLY A 187 -22.32 -6.96 -3.06
CA GLY A 187 -23.57 -7.38 -3.72
C GLY A 187 -24.54 -6.25 -4.05
N GLY A 188 -24.09 -4.98 -4.05
CA GLY A 188 -24.87 -3.79 -4.42
C GLY A 188 -25.64 -3.13 -3.27
N ASP A 189 -26.01 -3.88 -2.22
CA ASP A 189 -26.90 -3.40 -1.17
C ASP A 189 -26.28 -3.38 0.24
N ASP A 190 -25.25 -4.19 0.50
CA ASP A 190 -24.55 -4.23 1.78
C ASP A 190 -23.40 -3.23 1.79
N VAL A 191 -23.47 -2.20 2.64
CA VAL A 191 -22.47 -1.14 2.70
C VAL A 191 -21.73 -1.19 4.04
N ARG A 192 -20.41 -1.31 3.94
CA ARG A 192 -19.46 -1.46 5.04
C ARG A 192 -18.45 -0.32 5.04
N SER A 193 -17.82 -0.05 6.18
CA SER A 193 -16.72 0.93 6.29
C SER A 193 -15.35 0.28 6.19
N ASP A 194 -14.30 1.10 6.16
CA ASP A 194 -12.88 0.69 6.16
C ASP A 194 -12.42 -0.11 4.91
N PRO A 195 -12.53 0.49 3.71
CA PRO A 195 -12.05 -0.11 2.47
C PRO A 195 -10.55 -0.32 2.44
N GLU A 196 -9.77 0.44 3.23
CA GLU A 196 -8.32 0.30 3.32
C GLU A 196 -7.92 -1.04 3.93
N THR A 197 -8.62 -1.49 4.97
CA THR A 197 -8.37 -2.81 5.58
C THR A 197 -8.53 -3.94 4.56
N LEU A 198 -9.61 -3.91 3.77
CA LEU A 198 -9.84 -4.94 2.75
C LEU A 198 -8.81 -4.87 1.60
N TRP A 199 -8.50 -3.66 1.12
CA TRP A 199 -7.46 -3.43 0.11
C TRP A 199 -6.08 -3.92 0.56
N ALA A 200 -5.68 -3.56 1.78
CA ALA A 200 -4.42 -3.98 2.38
C ALA A 200 -4.38 -5.51 2.56
N ARG A 201 -5.48 -6.13 2.99
CA ARG A 201 -5.55 -7.58 3.15
C ARG A 201 -5.40 -8.33 1.83
N TYR A 202 -6.10 -7.92 0.78
CA TYR A 202 -5.93 -8.51 -0.57
C TYR A 202 -4.47 -8.41 -1.01
N SER A 203 -3.88 -7.22 -0.87
CA SER A 203 -2.50 -6.95 -1.31
C SER A 203 -1.49 -7.79 -0.55
N SER A 204 -1.66 -7.94 0.78
CA SER A 204 -0.83 -8.83 1.61
C SER A 204 -0.92 -10.29 1.15
N LEU A 205 -2.14 -10.82 1.01
CA LEU A 205 -2.35 -12.21 0.62
C LEU A 205 -1.78 -12.51 -0.77
N LEU A 206 -1.89 -11.58 -1.72
CA LEU A 206 -1.33 -11.76 -3.06
C LEU A 206 0.20 -11.75 -3.02
N ARG A 207 0.83 -10.89 -2.20
CA ARG A 207 2.29 -10.91 -1.99
C ARG A 207 2.73 -12.22 -1.34
N GLU A 208 2.04 -12.69 -0.31
CA GLU A 208 2.31 -13.97 0.36
C GLU A 208 2.21 -15.15 -0.62
N GLN A 209 1.21 -15.16 -1.50
CA GLN A 209 1.09 -16.16 -2.57
C GLN A 209 2.30 -16.12 -3.51
N ARG A 210 2.70 -14.93 -3.94
CA ARG A 210 3.82 -14.74 -4.88
C ARG A 210 5.18 -15.07 -4.26
N ASP A 211 5.34 -14.89 -2.94
CA ASP A 211 6.56 -15.29 -2.22
C ASP A 211 6.78 -16.81 -2.25
N ALA A 212 5.73 -17.59 -2.51
CA ALA A 212 5.78 -19.05 -2.63
C ALA A 212 5.81 -19.56 -4.09
N LEU A 213 5.78 -18.66 -5.08
CA LEU A 213 5.66 -19.01 -6.50
C LEU A 213 6.78 -18.37 -7.32
N ASP A 214 7.12 -19.01 -8.43
CA ASP A 214 7.96 -18.37 -9.44
C ASP A 214 7.11 -17.37 -10.27
N PRO A 215 7.66 -16.19 -10.61
CA PRO A 215 7.00 -15.27 -11.51
C PRO A 215 6.83 -15.90 -12.91
N PRO A 216 5.86 -15.43 -13.71
CA PRO A 216 5.68 -15.93 -15.07
C PRO A 216 6.93 -15.66 -15.92
N ALA A 217 7.23 -16.56 -16.86
CA ALA A 217 8.42 -16.47 -17.72
C ALA A 217 8.50 -15.18 -18.55
N SER A 218 7.35 -14.52 -18.77
CA SER A 218 7.27 -13.22 -19.44
C SER A 218 6.08 -12.44 -18.91
N THR A 219 6.28 -11.14 -18.72
CA THR A 219 5.22 -10.18 -18.41
C THR A 219 5.15 -9.09 -19.48
N PRO A 220 3.98 -8.48 -19.72
CA PRO A 220 3.89 -7.30 -20.55
C PRO A 220 4.77 -6.18 -19.97
N ALA A 221 5.55 -5.49 -20.80
CA ALA A 221 6.35 -4.36 -20.36
C ALA A 221 5.46 -3.20 -19.89
N ALA A 222 5.77 -2.63 -18.73
CA ALA A 222 5.09 -1.44 -18.22
C ALA A 222 5.60 -0.16 -18.90
N ASP A 223 4.76 0.88 -18.94
CA ASP A 223 5.20 2.22 -19.33
C ASP A 223 5.89 2.92 -18.16
N LEU A 224 7.22 2.73 -18.09
CA LEU A 224 8.06 3.35 -17.06
C LEU A 224 8.35 4.80 -17.43
N SER A 225 7.44 5.70 -17.06
CA SER A 225 7.56 7.14 -17.31
C SER A 225 7.45 7.98 -16.03
N CYS A 226 7.93 9.23 -16.09
CA CYS A 226 7.82 10.17 -14.99
C CYS A 226 6.44 10.83 -14.88
N GLY A 227 5.46 10.42 -15.69
CA GLY A 227 4.11 10.98 -15.69
C GLY A 227 3.28 10.65 -14.44
N GLY A 228 3.82 9.88 -13.49
CA GLY A 228 2.99 9.31 -12.42
C GLY A 228 2.46 7.96 -12.85
N PRO A 229 3.30 6.91 -12.84
CA PRO A 229 2.81 5.57 -13.12
C PRO A 229 1.65 5.26 -12.17
N GLN A 230 0.69 4.54 -12.71
CA GLN A 230 -0.28 3.84 -11.88
C GLN A 230 0.52 2.80 -11.08
N VAL A 231 0.46 2.85 -9.75
CA VAL A 231 1.21 1.91 -8.89
C VAL A 231 0.32 0.73 -8.56
N SER A 232 0.87 -0.48 -8.63
CA SER A 232 0.17 -1.68 -8.21
C SER A 232 0.24 -1.83 -6.70
N PRO A 233 -0.87 -2.11 -6.02
CA PRO A 233 -0.86 -2.30 -4.58
C PRO A 233 -0.19 -3.61 -4.16
N ALA A 234 -0.05 -4.58 -5.05
CA ALA A 234 0.64 -5.84 -4.75
C ALA A 234 2.13 -5.80 -5.07
N GLY A 235 2.59 -4.81 -5.86
CA GLY A 235 4.01 -4.63 -6.16
C GLY A 235 4.80 -4.15 -4.94
N ARG A 236 6.06 -4.58 -4.84
CA ARG A 236 7.04 -4.08 -3.86
C ARG A 236 8.20 -3.43 -4.57
N ALA A 237 8.64 -2.25 -4.10
CA ALA A 237 9.81 -1.60 -4.68
C ALA A 237 11.05 -2.50 -4.64
N ALA A 238 11.19 -3.28 -3.55
CA ALA A 238 12.27 -4.25 -3.36
C ALA A 238 12.24 -5.47 -4.31
N ASP A 239 11.25 -5.57 -5.21
CA ASP A 239 11.14 -6.66 -6.20
C ASP A 239 11.30 -6.16 -7.65
N MET A 240 11.70 -4.90 -7.85
CA MET A 240 11.85 -4.35 -9.20
C MET A 240 12.96 -5.07 -9.97
N THR A 241 12.70 -5.33 -11.25
CA THR A 241 13.67 -5.95 -12.18
C THR A 241 14.17 -4.95 -13.21
N GLU A 242 13.36 -3.95 -13.50
CA GLU A 242 13.66 -2.83 -14.40
C GLU A 242 13.18 -1.54 -13.76
N ALA A 243 13.88 -0.43 -14.01
CA ALA A 243 13.51 0.86 -13.44
C ALA A 243 14.03 2.06 -14.24
N VAL A 244 13.35 3.19 -14.07
CA VAL A 244 13.79 4.51 -14.50
C VAL A 244 13.89 5.44 -13.30
N TYR A 245 14.85 6.36 -13.34
CA TYR A 245 14.95 7.47 -12.42
C TYR A 245 14.27 8.70 -13.02
N CYS A 246 13.48 9.37 -12.18
CA CYS A 246 12.70 10.54 -12.52
C CYS A 246 13.08 11.70 -11.61
N PHE A 247 13.50 12.81 -12.20
CA PHE A 247 13.70 14.06 -11.50
C PHE A 247 12.47 14.98 -11.71
N GLU A 248 11.97 15.59 -10.63
CA GLU A 248 10.77 16.44 -10.73
C GLU A 248 11.00 17.64 -11.66
N GLY A 249 9.97 17.98 -12.45
CA GLY A 249 9.93 19.18 -13.30
C GLY A 249 10.27 18.96 -14.77
N GLU A 250 11.02 17.90 -15.12
CA GLU A 250 11.50 17.72 -16.50
C GLU A 250 10.78 16.62 -17.29
N GLY A 251 10.09 15.70 -16.60
CA GLY A 251 9.43 14.56 -17.24
C GLY A 251 10.40 13.55 -17.89
N VAL A 252 11.70 13.77 -17.76
CA VAL A 252 12.76 12.91 -18.32
C VAL A 252 12.92 11.67 -17.46
N ALA A 253 12.70 10.51 -18.08
CA ALA A 253 12.96 9.20 -17.48
C ALA A 253 14.36 8.72 -17.89
N ILE A 254 15.24 8.49 -16.92
CA ILE A 254 16.58 7.94 -17.15
C ILE A 254 16.57 6.44 -16.85
N PRO A 255 16.79 5.56 -17.83
CA PRO A 255 16.90 4.13 -17.57
C PRO A 255 18.00 3.82 -16.54
N ILE A 256 17.67 3.07 -15.50
CA ILE A 256 18.64 2.62 -14.51
C ILE A 256 19.26 1.32 -15.06
N PRO A 257 20.59 1.23 -15.21
CA PRO A 257 21.24 0.00 -15.66
C PRO A 257 20.87 -1.19 -14.75
N ALA A 258 20.64 -2.37 -15.32
CA ALA A 258 20.21 -3.56 -14.55
C ALA A 258 21.13 -3.89 -13.35
N LYS A 259 22.45 -3.70 -13.51
CA LYS A 259 23.42 -3.86 -12.42
C LYS A 259 23.18 -2.90 -11.25
N ASP A 260 22.70 -1.69 -11.53
CA ASP A 260 22.42 -0.67 -10.54
C ASP A 260 21.06 -0.94 -9.89
N VAL A 261 20.05 -1.38 -10.67
CA VAL A 261 18.77 -1.88 -10.13
C VAL A 261 19.01 -2.99 -9.09
N ALA A 262 19.85 -3.97 -9.42
CA ALA A 262 20.18 -5.06 -8.50
C ALA A 262 20.83 -4.57 -7.18
N VAL A 263 21.68 -3.53 -7.23
CA VAL A 263 22.27 -2.92 -6.03
C VAL A 263 21.22 -2.19 -5.21
N LEU A 264 20.36 -1.40 -5.85
CA LEU A 264 19.28 -0.65 -5.17
C LEU A 264 18.31 -1.61 -4.49
N VAL A 265 17.87 -2.65 -5.19
CA VAL A 265 16.97 -3.69 -4.67
C VAL A 265 17.57 -4.43 -3.48
N ALA A 266 18.82 -4.90 -3.61
CA ALA A 266 19.49 -5.60 -2.51
C ALA A 266 19.58 -4.71 -1.26
N ASP A 267 19.84 -3.41 -1.44
CA ASP A 267 19.87 -2.45 -0.33
C ASP A 267 18.47 -2.17 0.25
N MET A 268 17.42 -2.08 -0.56
CA MET A 268 16.03 -1.97 -0.07
C MET A 268 15.65 -3.16 0.81
N GLN A 269 16.07 -4.37 0.43
CA GLN A 269 15.79 -5.60 1.18
C GLN A 269 16.54 -5.67 2.52
N THR A 270 17.77 -5.14 2.60
CA THR A 270 18.57 -5.19 3.84
C THR A 270 18.43 -3.98 4.74
N SER A 271 18.06 -2.82 4.16
CA SER A 271 18.06 -1.51 4.81
C SER A 271 16.66 -0.87 4.86
N GLY A 272 15.62 -1.58 4.43
CA GLY A 272 14.21 -1.31 4.73
C GLY A 272 13.71 -2.27 5.81
N PRO A 273 12.68 -1.94 6.62
CA PRO A 273 11.85 -0.75 6.61
C PRO A 273 11.92 0.06 7.92
N ILE A 274 12.13 1.37 7.82
CA ILE A 274 11.97 2.30 8.94
C ILE A 274 10.63 3.03 8.73
N GLY A 275 9.75 3.06 9.73
CA GLY A 275 8.46 3.75 9.60
C GLY A 275 8.62 5.24 9.24
N VAL A 276 7.76 5.75 8.36
CA VAL A 276 7.77 7.18 7.99
C VAL A 276 7.23 8.03 9.14
N THR A 277 7.98 9.07 9.53
CA THR A 277 7.57 9.97 10.62
C THR A 277 7.04 11.32 10.12
N ARG A 278 7.42 11.73 8.90
CA ARG A 278 6.88 12.91 8.19
C ARG A 278 7.10 12.75 6.68
N ALA A 279 6.03 12.86 5.91
CA ALA A 279 6.11 13.02 4.46
C ALA A 279 6.57 14.44 4.15
N CYS A 280 7.74 14.55 3.54
CA CYS A 280 8.10 15.74 2.79
C CYS A 280 8.95 15.27 1.61
N PHE A 281 8.50 15.66 0.42
CA PHE A 281 9.00 15.12 -0.83
C PHE A 281 10.10 16.03 -1.36
N THR A 282 11.20 15.42 -1.76
CA THR A 282 12.27 16.08 -2.50
C THR A 282 12.26 15.59 -3.95
N PRO A 283 12.81 16.38 -4.90
CA PRO A 283 12.93 15.95 -6.28
C PRO A 283 13.69 14.62 -6.36
N GLY A 284 13.07 13.62 -6.99
CA GLY A 284 13.65 12.30 -7.17
C GLY A 284 12.64 11.19 -6.92
N ARG A 285 12.45 10.34 -7.91
CA ARG A 285 11.57 9.18 -7.87
C ARG A 285 12.19 8.05 -8.68
N ILE A 286 12.00 6.82 -8.25
CA ILE A 286 12.26 5.63 -9.05
C ILE A 286 10.92 5.02 -9.41
N VAL A 287 10.73 4.75 -10.69
CA VAL A 287 9.56 4.04 -11.23
C VAL A 287 10.08 2.74 -11.81
N GLY A 288 9.54 1.60 -11.39
CA GLY A 288 10.03 0.30 -11.81
C GLY A 288 8.93 -0.70 -12.10
N GLN A 289 9.33 -1.85 -12.63
CA GLN A 289 8.46 -2.99 -12.86
C GLN A 289 9.01 -4.24 -12.15
N THR A 290 8.14 -4.99 -11.47
CA THR A 290 8.50 -6.27 -10.83
C THR A 290 8.53 -7.41 -11.84
N ALA A 291 9.07 -8.57 -11.46
CA ALA A 291 9.00 -9.78 -12.28
C ALA A 291 7.56 -10.28 -12.51
N TRP A 292 6.60 -9.84 -11.69
CA TRP A 292 5.16 -10.12 -11.83
C TRP A 292 4.44 -9.15 -12.77
N GLY A 293 5.16 -8.14 -13.26
CA GLY A 293 4.64 -7.13 -14.18
C GLY A 293 4.05 -5.90 -13.48
N ASP A 294 4.07 -5.86 -12.14
CA ASP A 294 3.55 -4.74 -11.37
C ASP A 294 4.42 -3.51 -11.49
N THR A 295 3.80 -2.36 -11.68
CA THR A 295 4.47 -1.07 -11.63
C THR A 295 4.59 -0.61 -10.18
N VAL A 296 5.81 -0.25 -9.78
CA VAL A 296 6.16 0.20 -8.42
C VAL A 296 6.81 1.57 -8.45
N GLN A 297 6.70 2.29 -7.34
CA GLN A 297 7.25 3.62 -7.21
C GLN A 297 7.87 3.83 -5.83
N THR A 298 9.04 4.46 -5.78
CA THR A 298 9.62 5.00 -4.56
C THR A 298 10.03 6.45 -4.76
N SER A 299 9.83 7.29 -3.75
CA SER A 299 10.06 8.74 -3.85
C SER A 299 11.03 9.21 -2.77
N ALA A 300 11.93 10.12 -3.12
CA ALA A 300 12.88 10.70 -2.19
C ALA A 300 12.15 11.50 -1.10
N LEU A 301 12.52 11.24 0.16
CA LEU A 301 12.08 12.00 1.33
C LEU A 301 13.11 13.07 1.69
N CYS A 302 12.71 14.04 2.51
CA CYS A 302 13.61 15.07 3.02
C CYS A 302 14.91 14.53 3.59
N GLY A 303 16.02 15.16 3.18
CA GLY A 303 17.37 14.78 3.54
C GLY A 303 18.07 13.97 2.45
N GLY A 304 17.32 13.38 1.51
CA GLY A 304 17.88 12.61 0.38
C GLY A 304 18.54 11.30 0.78
N ASP A 305 18.48 10.93 2.06
CA ASP A 305 19.00 9.70 2.67
C ASP A 305 17.90 8.65 2.90
N ARG A 306 16.63 9.03 2.72
CA ARG A 306 15.48 8.16 2.90
C ARG A 306 14.53 8.28 1.72
N TRP A 307 13.88 7.17 1.41
CA TRP A 307 12.96 7.03 0.28
C TRP A 307 11.69 6.33 0.74
N ALA A 308 10.53 6.91 0.41
CA ALA A 308 9.23 6.33 0.70
C ALA A 308 9.02 5.07 -0.16
N MET A 309 8.52 4.01 0.46
CA MET A 309 8.13 2.75 -0.17
C MET A 309 6.64 2.50 0.09
N GLU A 310 6.15 1.35 -0.35
CA GLU A 310 4.82 0.85 -0.02
C GLU A 310 4.55 0.79 1.51
N ASP A 311 3.27 0.74 1.88
CA ASP A 311 2.78 0.53 3.26
C ASP A 311 3.35 1.48 4.32
N ASP A 312 3.55 2.75 3.96
CA ASP A 312 4.13 3.79 4.84
C ASP A 312 5.53 3.43 5.36
N LEU A 313 6.27 2.61 4.61
CA LEU A 313 7.64 2.25 4.93
C LEU A 313 8.61 3.21 4.25
N ALA A 314 9.83 3.29 4.79
CA ALA A 314 10.93 3.97 4.14
C ALA A 314 12.20 3.12 4.10
N TRP A 315 12.92 3.26 3.00
CA TRP A 315 14.26 2.72 2.79
C TRP A 315 15.31 3.74 3.21
N SER A 316 16.26 3.31 4.05
CA SER A 316 17.46 4.09 4.37
C SER A 316 18.56 3.75 3.38
N VAL A 317 18.97 4.72 2.56
CA VAL A 317 19.88 4.50 1.44
C VAL A 317 21.31 4.26 1.93
N SER A 318 21.93 3.14 1.54
CA SER A 318 23.34 2.89 1.79
C SER A 318 24.25 3.83 0.98
N PRO A 319 25.54 3.97 1.35
CA PRO A 319 26.47 4.77 0.55
C PRO A 319 26.59 4.34 -0.93
N ALA A 320 26.48 3.04 -1.22
CA ALA A 320 26.58 2.52 -2.58
C ALA A 320 25.36 2.93 -3.43
N SER A 321 24.15 2.72 -2.89
CA SER A 321 22.90 3.15 -3.52
C SER A 321 22.83 4.66 -3.66
N LYS A 322 23.32 5.41 -2.67
CA LYS A 322 23.39 6.87 -2.72
C LYS A 322 24.26 7.34 -3.88
N ALA A 323 25.41 6.72 -4.11
CA ALA A 323 26.27 7.08 -5.24
C ALA A 323 25.59 6.85 -6.60
N ILE A 324 24.78 5.80 -6.73
CA ILE A 324 23.95 5.54 -7.92
C ILE A 324 22.92 6.66 -8.09
N LEU A 325 22.16 6.98 -7.05
CA LEU A 325 21.10 7.99 -7.09
C LEU A 325 21.65 9.41 -7.34
N ASP A 326 22.76 9.78 -6.71
CA ASP A 326 23.42 11.07 -6.92
C ASP A 326 23.94 11.21 -8.37
N ARG A 327 24.44 10.11 -8.97
CA ARG A 327 24.84 10.07 -10.38
C ARG A 327 23.64 10.27 -11.31
N LEU A 328 22.55 9.54 -11.10
CA LEU A 328 21.32 9.66 -11.90
C LEU A 328 20.70 11.05 -11.76
N ALA A 329 20.69 11.62 -10.56
CA ALA A 329 20.20 12.99 -10.32
C ALA A 329 21.06 14.05 -11.01
N THR A 330 22.36 13.79 -11.21
CA THR A 330 23.24 14.69 -11.98
C THR A 330 23.00 14.56 -13.47
N GLU A 331 22.73 13.34 -13.96
CA GLU A 331 22.41 13.07 -15.37
C GLU A 331 21.05 13.64 -15.78
N ALA A 332 20.11 13.75 -14.83
CA ALA A 332 18.76 14.30 -15.04
C ALA A 332 18.66 15.83 -14.95
N ARG A 333 19.78 16.55 -14.77
CA ARG A 333 19.85 18.01 -14.67
C ARG A 333 20.69 18.58 -15.81
#